data_AF-A0A2H3L202-F1
#
_entry.id   AF-A0A2H3L202-F1
#
_cell.length_a   1.000
_cell.length_b   1.000
_cell.length_c   1.000
_cell.angle_alpha   90.00
_cell.angle_beta   90.00
_cell.angle_gamma   90.00
#
_symmetry.space_group_name_H-M   'P 1'
#
loop_
_entity.id
_entity.type
_entity.pdbx_description
1 polymer ?
#
loop_
_entity_poly.entity_id
_entity_poly.type
_entity_poly.pdbx_seq_one_letter_code
_entity_poly.pdbx_strand_id
1 'polypeptide(L)'
;MQGYRFSTDRHLPERDMLDLADILALQIHESLGPRVYLLPRSDVLELIAPYVDDLSPDDQHALSWVVWHLFQSAREFDLAAA
;
A
#
# COMPACT_ATOMS: atom_id res chain seq x y z
N MET A 1 1.46 9.64 13.62
CA MET A 1 1.32 8.17 13.68
C MET A 1 2.74 7.60 13.64
N GLN A 2 3.13 6.77 14.60
CA GLN A 2 4.50 6.27 14.74
C GLN A 2 4.54 4.77 14.42
N GLY A 3 5.28 4.38 13.38
CA GLY A 3 5.53 2.98 12.98
C GLY A 3 6.31 2.13 13.99
N TYR A 4 6.81 2.75 15.07
CA TYR A 4 7.70 2.12 16.05
C TYR A 4 7.04 1.17 17.07
N ARG A 5 5.75 0.82 16.92
CA ARG A 5 5.06 -0.03 17.91
C ARG A 5 4.93 -1.51 17.54
N PHE A 6 5.37 -1.93 16.36
CA PHE A 6 5.14 -3.30 15.86
C PHE A 6 6.41 -4.14 15.65
N SER A 7 7.61 -3.59 15.79
CA SER A 7 8.85 -4.34 15.54
C SER A 7 9.46 -4.88 16.84
N THR A 8 9.13 -6.13 17.19
CA THR A 8 9.91 -6.88 18.19
C THR A 8 11.06 -7.66 17.55
N ASP A 9 11.01 -7.97 16.23
CA ASP A 9 11.99 -8.86 15.59
C ASP A 9 12.35 -8.54 14.13
N ARG A 10 12.39 -7.26 13.71
CA ARG A 10 12.90 -6.83 12.38
C ARG A 10 12.25 -7.49 11.14
N HIS A 11 11.16 -8.20 11.29
CA HIS A 11 10.32 -8.72 10.21
C HIS A 11 8.89 -8.32 10.52
N LEU A 12 8.27 -7.65 9.55
CA LEU A 12 6.87 -7.27 9.68
C LEU A 12 6.03 -8.56 9.56
N PRO A 13 5.18 -8.90 10.55
CA PRO A 13 4.25 -10.02 10.40
C PRO A 13 3.39 -9.80 9.16
N GLU A 14 3.12 -10.87 8.40
CA GLU A 14 2.31 -10.81 7.15
C GLU A 14 0.97 -10.10 7.37
N ARG A 15 0.36 -10.30 8.55
CA ARG A 15 -0.87 -9.62 8.95
C ARG A 15 -0.70 -8.10 9.06
N ASP A 16 0.38 -7.64 9.70
CA ASP A 16 0.65 -6.22 9.87
C ASP A 16 0.97 -5.56 8.52
N MET A 17 1.51 -6.33 7.57
CA MET A 17 1.80 -5.87 6.21
C MET A 17 0.50 -5.62 5.44
N LEU A 18 -0.47 -6.53 5.57
CA LEU A 18 -1.80 -6.38 4.98
C LEU A 18 -2.55 -5.22 5.61
N ASP A 19 -2.57 -5.12 6.94
CA ASP A 19 -3.22 -4.00 7.65
C ASP A 19 -2.61 -2.65 7.23
N LEU A 20 -1.28 -2.57 7.09
CA LEU A 20 -0.59 -1.39 6.61
C LEU A 20 -0.92 -1.08 5.15
N ALA A 21 -0.95 -2.10 4.27
CA ALA A 21 -1.31 -1.94 2.88
C ALA A 21 -2.74 -1.42 2.70
N ASP A 22 -3.70 -1.91 3.50
CA ASP A 22 -5.09 -1.42 3.47
C ASP A 22 -5.18 0.05 3.87
N ILE A 23 -4.49 0.45 4.94
CA ILE A 23 -4.46 1.85 5.39
C ILE A 23 -3.83 2.74 4.31
N LEU A 24 -2.71 2.31 3.72
CA LEU A 24 -2.03 3.05 2.65
C LEU A 24 -2.90 3.16 1.41
N ALA A 25 -3.56 2.08 1.00
CA ALA A 25 -4.45 2.06 -0.14
C ALA A 25 -5.61 3.05 0.06
N LEU A 26 -6.24 3.03 1.24
CA LEU A 26 -7.31 3.97 1.58
C LEU A 26 -6.83 5.41 1.53
N GLN A 27 -5.71 5.73 2.18
CA GLN A 27 -5.19 7.10 2.27
C GLN A 27 -4.78 7.66 0.91
N ILE A 28 -4.16 6.83 0.05
CA ILE A 28 -3.79 7.20 -1.31
C ILE A 28 -5.06 7.37 -2.16
N HIS A 29 -6.05 6.50 -2.02
CA HIS A 29 -7.34 6.61 -2.72
C HIS A 29 -8.12 7.86 -2.30
N GLU A 30 -8.16 8.22 -1.01
CA GLU A 30 -8.78 9.47 -0.56
C GLU A 30 -8.08 10.71 -1.14
N SER A 31 -6.76 10.64 -1.32
CA SER A 31 -5.96 11.77 -1.82
C SER A 31 -6.06 11.96 -3.34
N LEU A 32 -6.02 10.86 -4.10
CA LEU A 32 -5.93 10.87 -5.57
C LEU A 32 -7.23 10.43 -6.27
N GLY A 33 -8.18 9.88 -5.52
CA GLY A 33 -9.46 9.40 -6.01
C GLY A 33 -9.30 8.29 -7.07
N PRO A 34 -10.14 8.28 -8.12
CA PRO A 34 -10.09 7.27 -9.18
C PRO A 34 -8.77 7.23 -9.98
N ARG A 35 -7.91 8.25 -9.84
CA ARG A 35 -6.63 8.31 -10.55
C ARG A 35 -5.66 7.24 -10.08
N VAL A 36 -5.84 6.70 -8.88
CA VAL A 36 -5.00 5.62 -8.34
C VAL A 36 -5.04 4.35 -9.20
N TYR A 37 -6.15 4.12 -9.90
CA TYR A 37 -6.32 2.97 -10.79
C TYR A 37 -5.40 2.99 -12.01
N LEU A 38 -4.91 4.18 -12.39
CA LEU A 38 -4.03 4.38 -13.53
C LEU A 38 -2.55 4.37 -13.15
N LEU A 39 -2.23 4.30 -11.85
CA LEU A 39 -0.85 4.37 -11.39
C LEU A 39 -0.09 3.08 -11.71
N PRO A 40 1.09 3.17 -12.33
CA PRO A 40 2.00 2.05 -12.40
C PRO A 40 2.56 1.74 -11.01
N ARG A 41 3.01 0.51 -10.82
CA ARG A 41 3.58 0.05 -9.55
C ARG A 41 4.76 0.90 -9.05
N SER A 42 5.57 1.45 -9.96
CA SER A 42 6.68 2.36 -9.63
C SER A 42 6.20 3.58 -8.86
N ASP A 43 5.09 4.17 -9.31
CA ASP A 43 4.53 5.38 -8.72
C ASP A 43 3.89 5.05 -7.37
N VAL A 44 3.29 3.87 -7.24
CA VAL A 44 2.80 3.38 -5.93
C VAL A 44 3.95 3.25 -4.94
N LEU A 45 5.11 2.72 -5.35
CA LEU A 45 6.29 2.63 -4.49
C LEU A 45 6.77 4.01 -4.04
N GLU A 46 6.85 4.98 -4.96
CA GLU A 46 7.22 6.36 -4.61
C GLU A 46 6.21 7.03 -3.67
N LEU A 47 4.92 6.73 -3.81
CA LEU A 47 3.86 7.25 -2.96
C LEU A 47 3.88 6.67 -1.54
N ILE A 48 4.19 5.39 -1.40
CA ILE A 48 4.25 4.74 -0.08
C ILE A 48 5.59 4.98 0.60
N ALA A 49 6.68 5.20 -0.15
CA ALA A 49 8.04 5.37 0.37
C ALA A 49 8.15 6.25 1.64
N PRO A 50 7.54 7.44 1.74
CA PRO A 50 7.63 8.27 2.95
C PRO A 50 6.92 7.68 4.18
N TYR A 51 6.10 6.65 4.01
CA TYR A 51 5.36 5.97 5.09
C TYR A 51 5.99 4.63 5.49
N VAL A 52 6.94 4.12 4.71
CA VAL A 52 7.58 2.80 4.88
C VAL A 52 9.10 2.88 4.82
N ASP A 53 9.68 4.07 4.98
CA ASP A 53 11.13 4.31 4.92
C ASP A 53 11.90 3.59 6.03
N ASP A 54 11.20 3.24 7.11
CA ASP A 54 11.68 2.47 8.26
C ASP A 54 11.65 0.95 8.02
N LEU A 55 11.01 0.48 6.94
CA LEU A 55 10.95 -0.94 6.57
C LEU A 55 12.10 -1.37 5.68
N SER A 56 12.34 -2.69 5.62
CA SER A 56 13.36 -3.24 4.73
C SER A 56 12.98 -3.00 3.25
N PRO A 57 13.95 -2.85 2.33
CA PRO A 57 13.65 -2.69 0.91
C PRO A 57 12.77 -3.80 0.34
N ASP A 58 12.95 -5.04 0.81
CA ASP A 58 12.11 -6.18 0.42
C ASP A 58 10.65 -6.00 0.87
N ASP A 59 10.43 -5.54 2.11
CA ASP A 59 9.08 -5.25 2.63
C ASP A 59 8.44 -4.06 1.90
N GLN A 60 9.20 -3.02 1.59
CA GLN A 60 8.72 -1.87 0.81
C GLN A 60 8.25 -2.32 -0.59
N HIS A 61 9.03 -3.21 -1.23
CA HIS A 61 8.64 -3.79 -2.51
C HIS A 61 7.39 -4.67 -2.38
N ALA A 62 7.30 -5.51 -1.34
CA ALA A 62 6.13 -6.34 -1.09
C ALA A 62 4.87 -5.49 -0.87
N LEU A 63 4.96 -4.45 -0.02
CA LEU A 63 3.86 -3.51 0.23
C LEU A 63 3.42 -2.78 -1.04
N SER A 64 4.37 -2.30 -1.86
CA SER A 64 4.02 -1.66 -3.14
C SER A 64 3.22 -2.59 -4.06
N TRP A 65 3.47 -3.89 -3.97
CA TRP A 65 2.80 -4.91 -4.76
C TRP A 65 1.38 -5.14 -4.26
N VAL A 66 1.20 -5.29 -2.94
CA VAL A 66 -0.11 -5.48 -2.30
C VAL A 66 -1.00 -4.25 -2.54
N VAL A 67 -0.49 -3.04 -2.27
CA VAL A 67 -1.24 -1.78 -2.47
C VAL A 67 -1.65 -1.60 -3.92
N TRP A 68 -0.74 -1.87 -4.87
CA TRP A 68 -1.08 -1.81 -6.29
C TRP A 68 -2.16 -2.82 -6.69
N HIS A 69 -2.09 -4.05 -6.14
CA HIS A 69 -3.10 -5.07 -6.39
C HIS A 69 -4.48 -4.64 -5.87
N LEU A 70 -4.54 -4.07 -4.66
CA LEU A 70 -5.79 -3.52 -4.10
C LEU A 70 -6.41 -2.46 -5.01
N PHE A 71 -5.60 -1.57 -5.61
CA PHE A 71 -6.12 -0.59 -6.59
C PHE A 71 -6.67 -1.23 -7.85
N GLN A 72 -6.02 -2.27 -8.39
CA GLN A 72 -6.53 -2.97 -9.57
C GLN A 72 -7.80 -3.75 -9.25
N SER A 73 -7.88 -4.42 -8.09
CA SER A 73 -9.10 -5.08 -7.64
C SER A 73 -10.25 -4.08 -7.47
N ALA A 74 -10.01 -2.94 -6.82
CA ALA A 74 -11.03 -1.89 -6.66
C ALA A 74 -11.52 -1.36 -8.02
N ARG A 75 -10.61 -1.16 -8.98
CA ARG A 75 -10.95 -0.79 -10.35
C ARG A 75 -11.85 -1.83 -11.04
N GLU A 76 -11.54 -3.11 -10.89
CA GLU A 76 -12.35 -4.20 -11.46
C GLU A 76 -13.76 -4.23 -10.85
N PHE A 77 -13.88 -4.01 -9.52
CA PHE A 77 -15.18 -3.88 -8.86
C PHE A 77 -15.98 -2.67 -9.36
N ASP A 78 -15.33 -1.51 -9.49
CA ASP A 78 -15.98 -0.30 -10.00
C ASP A 78 -16.45 -0.48 -11.45
N LEU A 79 -15.65 -1.15 -12.30
CA LEU A 79 -16.01 -1.47 -13.68
C LEU A 79 -17.14 -2.50 -13.77
N ALA A 80 -17.22 -3.45 -12.84
CA ALA A 80 -18.29 -4.44 -12.77
C ALA A 80 -19.61 -3.87 -12.23
N ALA A 81 -19.54 -2.77 -11.47
CA ALA A 81 -20.69 -2.08 -10.89
C ALA A 81 -21.27 -0.97 -11.78
N ALA A 82 -20.58 -0.58 -12.87
CA ALA A 82 -20.98 0.44 -13.84
C ALA A 82 -21.70 -0.15 -15.06
#